data_AF-A0A9D2DYL5-F1
#
_entry.id   AF-A0A9D2DYL5-F1
#
_cell.length_a   1.000
_cell.length_b   1.000
_cell.length_c   1.000
_cell.angle_alpha   90.00
_cell.angle_beta   90.00
_cell.angle_gamma   90.00
#
_symmetry.space_group_name_H-M   'P 1'
#
loop_
_entity.id
_entity.type
_entity.pdbx_description
1 polymer ?
#
loop_
_entity_poly.entity_id
_entity_poly.type
_entity_poly.pdbx_seq_one_letter_code
_entity_poly.pdbx_strand_id
1 'polypeptide(L)'
;MRDRITLLIIILVLWTFLITFPIYVPKYPALVLILGFIIAYTILFNIAERHQRRKNKKNPPKLDESYRPFVTIMIPAHNEQAVIAETVKNISSIDYDYYEIIVIDDRSDDKTAEVLLELEKQNSRVKALIRDKEAFPGKSAVLNDAFEIAKGDVICVFDADARVEPDFLKKIIPNLAPKEVGAVQARKVISNREHNFLTRCQDNEYVLDAYFQFGRDAIKGAVELRGNGELIKREAIEDVDGWNNYTIVDDLDLSTRLHLKGWDIRFCRDVCVYEEGVKDFFPLIRQRRRWVEGSIRRYLDYFIDVLFSKDMSIRVSLDMYAYIAEFLLPVWLISECALQSVWFIDGNPNHMLSSFMMIGVVGVFFFVGLLYSLRKYNKLSIWQTIKQSAETGVYLVTLWTPIVIFIVFKIIFVKRSMDWGKTSHGEIPEEVSSELKTS
;
A
#
# COMPACT_ATOMS: atom_id res chain seq x y z
N MET A 1 13.08 -17.26 10.31
CA MET A 1 12.85 -18.15 11.48
C MET A 1 12.02 -17.43 12.53
N ARG A 2 12.39 -16.20 12.93
CA ARG A 2 11.58 -15.37 13.85
C ARG A 2 10.13 -15.17 13.37
N ASP A 3 9.96 -14.80 12.11
CA ASP A 3 8.66 -14.66 11.43
C ASP A 3 7.78 -15.91 11.57
N ARG A 4 8.34 -17.09 11.30
CA ARG A 4 7.63 -18.37 11.43
C ARG A 4 7.21 -18.68 12.85
N ILE A 5 8.13 -18.50 13.81
CA ILE A 5 7.85 -18.77 15.21
C ILE A 5 6.73 -17.84 15.69
N THR A 6 6.81 -16.56 15.33
CA THR A 6 5.79 -15.56 15.66
C THR A 6 4.44 -15.95 15.08
N LEU A 7 4.39 -16.33 13.80
CA LEU A 7 3.16 -16.77 13.14
C LEU A 7 2.56 -18.03 13.80
N LEU A 8 3.40 -19.02 14.13
CA LEU A 8 2.95 -20.24 14.82
C LEU A 8 2.40 -19.93 16.22
N ILE A 9 3.03 -19.04 16.97
CA ILE A 9 2.53 -18.58 18.27
C ILE A 9 1.16 -17.90 18.10
N ILE A 10 1.02 -17.00 17.11
CA ILE A 10 -0.25 -16.34 16.81
C ILE A 10 -1.34 -17.37 16.49
N ILE A 11 -1.03 -18.38 15.66
CA ILE A 11 -1.98 -19.46 15.31
C ILE A 11 -2.35 -20.28 16.54
N LEU A 12 -1.40 -20.62 17.41
CA LEU A 12 -1.68 -21.36 18.66
C LEU A 12 -2.56 -20.56 19.62
N VAL A 13 -2.30 -19.26 19.76
CA VAL A 13 -3.15 -18.35 20.56
C VAL A 13 -4.55 -18.27 19.95
N LEU A 14 -4.65 -18.14 18.63
CA LEU A 14 -5.91 -18.13 17.90
C LEU A 14 -6.69 -19.43 18.12
N TRP A 15 -6.05 -20.60 18.04
CA TRP A 15 -6.69 -21.90 18.27
C TRP A 15 -7.15 -22.04 19.72
N THR A 16 -6.31 -21.63 20.67
CA THR A 16 -6.67 -21.62 22.10
C THR A 16 -7.91 -20.74 22.31
N PHE A 17 -7.95 -19.57 21.68
CA PHE A 17 -9.11 -18.69 21.70
C PHE A 17 -10.34 -19.35 21.06
N LEU A 18 -10.23 -19.93 19.86
CA LEU A 18 -11.34 -20.60 19.16
C LEU A 18 -11.94 -21.77 19.94
N ILE A 19 -11.13 -22.50 20.70
CA ILE A 19 -11.58 -23.65 21.52
C ILE A 19 -12.20 -23.16 22.83
N THR A 20 -11.57 -22.19 23.50
CA THR A 20 -11.97 -21.79 24.86
C THR A 20 -13.02 -20.70 24.88
N PHE A 21 -12.95 -19.71 23.99
CA PHE A 21 -13.84 -18.55 23.99
C PHE A 21 -15.33 -18.93 23.86
N PRO A 22 -15.74 -19.85 22.98
CA PRO A 22 -17.16 -20.25 22.88
C PRO A 22 -17.70 -20.94 24.14
N ILE A 23 -16.84 -21.48 25.00
CA ILE A 23 -17.24 -22.09 26.29
C ILE A 23 -17.73 -21.01 27.26
N TYR A 24 -17.07 -19.84 27.24
CA TYR A 24 -17.32 -18.77 28.21
C TYR A 24 -18.19 -17.64 27.66
N VAL A 25 -18.21 -17.43 26.34
CA VAL A 25 -18.94 -16.33 25.70
C VAL A 25 -19.91 -16.88 24.67
N PRO A 26 -21.23 -16.63 24.82
CA PRO A 26 -22.20 -17.02 23.82
C PRO A 26 -21.91 -16.32 22.47
N LYS A 27 -22.06 -17.06 21.37
CA LYS A 27 -21.64 -16.62 20.03
C LYS A 27 -22.36 -15.36 19.55
N TYR A 28 -23.65 -15.23 19.81
CA TYR A 28 -24.46 -14.11 19.33
C TYR A 28 -24.05 -12.77 19.97
N PRO A 29 -23.90 -12.67 21.31
CA PRO A 29 -23.29 -11.50 21.94
C PRO A 29 -21.93 -11.11 21.38
N ALA A 30 -21.03 -12.08 21.16
CA ALA A 30 -19.70 -11.81 20.59
C ALA A 30 -19.80 -11.20 19.18
N LEU A 31 -20.67 -11.76 18.33
CA LEU A 31 -20.92 -11.23 16.98
C LEU A 31 -21.52 -9.83 17.01
N VAL A 32 -22.46 -9.56 17.92
CA VAL A 32 -23.06 -8.23 18.12
C VAL A 32 -22.00 -7.23 18.58
N LEU A 33 -21.08 -7.62 19.45
CA LEU A 33 -19.98 -6.76 19.90
C LEU A 33 -19.02 -6.41 18.75
N ILE A 34 -18.62 -7.39 17.93
CA ILE A 34 -17.74 -7.14 16.77
C ILE A 34 -18.44 -6.23 15.76
N LEU A 35 -19.72 -6.48 15.46
CA LEU A 35 -20.54 -5.61 14.62
C LEU A 35 -20.63 -4.20 15.18
N GLY A 36 -20.87 -4.07 16.49
CA GLY A 36 -20.91 -2.79 17.19
C GLY A 36 -19.59 -2.04 17.06
N PHE A 37 -18.45 -2.73 17.18
CA PHE A 37 -17.12 -2.15 17.00
C PHE A 37 -16.90 -1.67 15.56
N ILE A 38 -17.20 -2.49 14.55
CA ILE A 38 -17.07 -2.12 13.13
C ILE A 38 -17.94 -0.89 12.81
N ILE A 39 -19.19 -0.89 13.27
CA ILE A 39 -20.12 0.23 13.06
C ILE A 39 -19.61 1.49 13.77
N ALA A 40 -19.21 1.39 15.04
CA ALA A 40 -18.67 2.51 15.80
C ALA A 40 -17.40 3.08 15.14
N TYR A 41 -16.51 2.21 14.68
CA TYR A 41 -15.29 2.59 13.95
C TYR A 41 -15.61 3.33 12.64
N THR A 42 -16.56 2.80 11.87
CA THR A 42 -17.03 3.43 10.62
C THR A 42 -17.66 4.80 10.88
N ILE A 43 -18.46 4.93 11.94
CA ILE A 43 -19.08 6.19 12.34
C ILE A 43 -18.00 7.20 12.75
N LEU A 44 -17.03 6.78 13.57
CA LEU A 44 -15.90 7.60 13.99
C LEU A 44 -15.14 8.14 12.78
N PHE A 45 -14.79 7.27 11.82
CA PHE A 45 -14.14 7.66 10.57
C PHE A 45 -14.93 8.72 9.81
N ASN A 46 -16.24 8.50 9.63
CA ASN A 46 -17.08 9.44 8.89
C ASN A 46 -17.26 10.77 9.62
N ILE A 47 -17.35 10.78 10.95
CA ILE A 47 -17.42 12.02 11.74
C ILE A 47 -16.09 12.77 11.68
N ALA A 48 -14.98 12.09 11.89
CA ALA A 48 -13.63 12.66 11.84
C ALA A 48 -13.36 13.25 10.45
N GLU A 49 -13.67 12.50 9.39
CA GLU A 49 -13.49 12.94 8.01
C GLU A 49 -14.36 14.18 7.71
N ARG A 50 -15.62 14.20 8.15
CA ARG A 50 -16.50 15.38 7.99
C ARG A 50 -15.96 16.59 8.76
N HIS A 51 -15.45 16.39 9.97
CA HIS A 51 -14.87 17.45 10.77
C HIS A 51 -13.62 18.03 10.09
N GLN A 52 -12.70 17.17 9.67
CA GLN A 52 -11.48 17.55 8.96
C GLN A 52 -11.79 18.28 7.65
N ARG A 53 -12.76 17.81 6.87
CA ARG A 53 -13.23 18.50 5.65
C ARG A 53 -13.78 19.89 5.94
N ARG A 54 -14.57 20.05 6.99
CA ARG A 54 -15.10 21.38 7.39
C ARG A 54 -13.96 22.30 7.80
N LYS A 55 -12.98 21.79 8.54
CA LYS A 55 -11.76 22.52 8.92
C LYS A 55 -10.98 22.96 7.68
N ASN A 56 -10.68 22.04 6.76
CA ASN A 56 -9.92 22.33 5.54
C ASN A 56 -10.70 23.22 4.56
N LYS A 57 -12.04 23.15 4.54
CA LYS A 57 -12.84 24.09 3.73
C LYS A 57 -12.78 25.51 4.29
N LYS A 58 -12.78 25.65 5.63
CA LYS A 58 -12.68 26.96 6.30
C LYS A 58 -11.28 27.54 6.18
N ASN A 59 -10.27 26.70 6.41
CA ASN A 59 -8.85 27.04 6.39
C ASN A 59 -8.12 26.00 5.51
N PRO A 60 -8.08 26.19 4.18
CA PRO A 60 -7.37 25.26 3.31
C PRO A 60 -5.89 25.26 3.66
N PRO A 61 -5.24 24.08 3.73
CA PRO A 61 -3.79 24.02 3.81
C PRO A 61 -3.25 24.72 2.56
N LYS A 62 -2.60 25.86 2.75
CA LYS A 62 -1.93 26.60 1.70
C LYS A 62 -0.43 26.38 1.87
N LEU A 63 0.29 26.40 0.76
CA LEU A 63 1.73 26.50 0.81
C LEU A 63 2.06 27.80 1.52
N ASP A 64 2.63 27.67 2.71
CA ASP A 64 3.22 28.80 3.40
C ASP A 64 4.43 29.22 2.57
N GLU A 65 4.50 30.49 2.19
CA GLU A 65 5.64 31.03 1.44
C GLU A 65 6.96 30.82 2.20
N SER A 66 6.92 30.67 3.52
CA SER A 66 8.08 30.36 4.36
C SER A 66 8.48 28.88 4.36
N TYR A 67 7.60 27.96 3.93
CA TYR A 67 7.87 26.52 3.88
C TYR A 67 7.93 26.02 2.45
N ARG A 68 9.08 26.25 1.80
CA ARG A 68 9.42 25.81 0.45
C ARG A 68 10.69 24.93 0.48
N PRO A 69 10.61 23.69 1.00
CA PRO A 69 11.78 22.82 1.09
C PRO A 69 12.33 22.48 -0.30
N PHE A 70 13.64 22.21 -0.39
CA PHE A 70 14.22 21.64 -1.60
C PHE A 70 13.78 20.16 -1.70
N VAL A 71 13.26 19.74 -2.84
CA VAL A 71 12.73 18.39 -3.05
C VAL A 71 13.66 17.59 -3.96
N THR A 72 14.11 16.42 -3.52
CA THR A 72 14.72 15.44 -4.44
C THR A 72 13.65 14.44 -4.86
N ILE A 73 13.35 14.41 -6.15
CA ILE A 73 12.44 13.43 -6.74
C ILE A 73 13.25 12.21 -7.18
N MET A 74 12.93 11.02 -6.68
CA MET A 74 13.58 9.76 -7.03
C MET A 74 12.66 8.91 -7.89
N ILE A 75 13.18 8.42 -9.01
CA ILE A 75 12.45 7.57 -9.96
C ILE A 75 13.29 6.31 -10.22
N PRO A 76 13.10 5.23 -9.43
CA PRO A 76 13.75 3.96 -9.68
C PRO A 76 13.16 3.28 -10.93
N ALA A 77 14.04 2.77 -11.79
CA ALA A 77 13.69 2.12 -13.05
C ALA A 77 14.44 0.80 -13.21
N HIS A 78 13.79 -0.22 -13.75
CA HIS A 78 14.43 -1.46 -14.16
C HIS A 78 13.67 -2.08 -15.34
N ASN A 79 14.31 -2.11 -16.49
CA ASN A 79 13.67 -2.51 -17.74
C ASN A 79 12.41 -1.68 -18.06
N GLU A 80 12.53 -0.36 -17.94
CA GLU A 80 11.43 0.60 -18.10
C GLU A 80 11.68 1.57 -19.28
N GLN A 81 12.47 1.15 -20.28
CA GLN A 81 12.82 1.97 -21.45
C GLN A 81 11.58 2.51 -22.19
N ALA A 82 10.44 1.81 -22.09
CA ALA A 82 9.20 2.13 -22.79
C ALA A 82 8.44 3.32 -22.18
N VAL A 83 8.64 3.61 -20.89
CA VAL A 83 7.79 4.58 -20.15
C VAL A 83 8.58 5.71 -19.48
N ILE A 84 9.84 5.45 -19.08
CA ILE A 84 10.59 6.36 -18.20
C ILE A 84 10.82 7.76 -18.78
N ALA A 85 11.02 7.87 -20.09
CA ALA A 85 11.24 9.16 -20.75
C ALA A 85 10.01 10.08 -20.65
N GLU A 86 8.81 9.54 -20.83
CA GLU A 86 7.57 10.32 -20.74
C GLU A 86 7.27 10.69 -19.28
N THR A 87 7.56 9.78 -18.34
CA THR A 87 7.45 10.06 -16.88
C THR A 87 8.36 11.21 -16.47
N VAL A 88 9.63 11.20 -16.87
CA VAL A 88 10.58 12.26 -16.53
C VAL A 88 10.18 13.59 -17.17
N LYS A 89 9.66 13.57 -18.40
CA LYS A 89 9.12 14.76 -19.07
C LYS A 89 7.91 15.33 -18.33
N ASN A 90 6.96 14.49 -17.90
CA ASN A 90 5.81 14.90 -17.10
C ASN A 90 6.24 15.50 -15.76
N ILE A 91 7.13 14.83 -15.02
CA ILE A 91 7.63 15.30 -13.72
C ILE A 91 8.45 16.59 -13.88
N SER A 92 9.17 16.77 -14.99
CA SER A 92 9.88 18.00 -15.30
C SER A 92 8.95 19.20 -15.54
N SER A 93 7.65 18.98 -15.75
CA SER A 93 6.65 20.03 -15.92
C SER A 93 5.96 20.47 -14.63
N ILE A 94 6.36 19.91 -13.48
CA ILE A 94 5.84 20.32 -12.17
C ILE A 94 6.16 21.81 -11.93
N ASP A 95 5.11 22.55 -11.59
CA ASP A 95 5.14 23.96 -11.24
C ASP A 95 5.63 24.14 -9.80
N TYR A 96 6.94 23.92 -9.60
CA TYR A 96 7.67 24.14 -8.34
C TYR A 96 9.14 24.44 -8.68
N ASP A 97 9.77 25.41 -8.03
CA ASP A 97 11.11 25.85 -8.46
C ASP A 97 12.26 25.10 -7.76
N TYR A 98 12.01 24.56 -6.58
CA TYR A 98 13.05 24.06 -5.67
C TYR A 98 13.12 22.53 -5.69
N TYR A 99 13.44 21.93 -6.83
CA TYR A 99 13.61 20.48 -6.91
C TYR A 99 14.72 20.02 -7.87
N GLU A 100 15.20 18.81 -7.62
CA GLU A 100 16.01 18.02 -8.56
C GLU A 100 15.33 16.65 -8.80
N ILE A 101 15.72 15.98 -9.87
CA ILE A 101 15.24 14.64 -10.23
C ILE A 101 16.45 13.71 -10.28
N ILE A 102 16.39 12.58 -9.57
CA ILE A 102 17.35 11.48 -9.67
C ILE A 102 16.63 10.31 -10.30
N VAL A 103 17.02 9.98 -11.54
CA VAL A 103 16.55 8.79 -12.25
C VAL A 103 17.55 7.68 -12.04
N ILE A 104 17.09 6.50 -11.64
CA ILE A 104 17.98 5.47 -11.12
C ILE A 104 17.78 4.17 -11.88
N ASP A 105 18.82 3.69 -12.56
CA ASP A 105 18.81 2.38 -13.21
C ASP A 105 19.20 1.28 -12.22
N ASP A 106 18.28 0.36 -11.92
CA ASP A 106 18.53 -0.83 -11.12
C ASP A 106 19.00 -1.99 -12.00
N ARG A 107 20.15 -1.85 -12.65
CA ARG A 107 20.83 -2.96 -13.34
C ARG A 107 20.02 -3.48 -14.52
N SER A 108 19.37 -2.61 -15.29
CA SER A 108 18.52 -3.01 -16.42
C SER A 108 19.29 -3.77 -17.50
N ASP A 109 18.62 -4.68 -18.18
CA ASP A 109 19.16 -5.43 -19.31
C ASP A 109 18.71 -4.84 -20.66
N ASP A 110 17.73 -3.93 -20.64
CA ASP A 110 17.30 -3.16 -21.80
C ASP A 110 18.03 -1.80 -21.89
N LYS A 111 17.55 -0.89 -22.75
CA LYS A 111 18.15 0.44 -22.96
C LYS A 111 17.79 1.47 -21.89
N THR A 112 17.24 1.09 -20.74
CA THR A 112 16.85 2.04 -19.67
C THR A 112 18.01 2.93 -19.28
N ALA A 113 19.21 2.38 -19.02
CA ALA A 113 20.39 3.16 -18.65
C ALA A 113 20.79 4.21 -19.71
N GLU A 114 20.71 3.85 -20.99
CA GLU A 114 20.99 4.78 -22.10
C GLU A 114 19.98 5.94 -22.14
N VAL A 115 18.69 5.63 -21.95
CA VAL A 115 17.61 6.62 -21.89
C VAL A 115 17.83 7.58 -20.71
N LEU A 116 18.21 7.07 -19.54
CA LEU A 116 18.46 7.91 -18.35
C LEU A 116 19.61 8.91 -18.56
N LEU A 117 20.72 8.44 -19.14
CA LEU A 117 21.88 9.29 -19.43
C LEU A 117 21.56 10.38 -20.47
N GLU A 118 20.67 10.10 -21.41
CA GLU A 118 20.22 11.08 -22.38
C GLU A 118 19.31 12.14 -21.74
N LEU A 119 18.42 11.74 -20.81
CA LEU A 119 17.57 12.67 -20.06
C LEU A 119 18.38 13.64 -19.18
N GLU A 120 19.47 13.17 -18.55
CA GLU A 120 20.41 14.00 -17.78
C GLU A 120 21.06 15.08 -18.67
N LYS A 121 21.47 14.75 -19.90
CA LYS A 121 22.04 15.74 -20.83
C LYS A 121 21.02 16.79 -21.26
N GLN A 122 19.75 16.41 -21.40
CA GLN A 122 18.68 17.27 -21.89
C GLN A 122 18.12 18.20 -20.80
N ASN A 123 18.23 17.82 -19.53
CA ASN A 123 17.66 18.60 -18.43
C ASN A 123 18.64 18.67 -17.26
N SER A 124 19.18 19.88 -17.00
CA SER A 124 20.09 20.14 -15.88
C SER A 124 19.55 19.84 -14.47
N ARG A 125 18.23 19.66 -14.32
CA ARG A 125 17.61 19.23 -13.05
C ARG A 125 17.62 17.71 -12.87
N VAL A 126 17.87 16.95 -13.94
CA VAL A 126 17.89 15.48 -13.95
C VAL A 126 19.31 15.02 -13.74
N LYS A 127 19.51 14.08 -12.83
CA LYS A 127 20.75 13.35 -12.59
C LYS A 127 20.50 11.87 -12.77
N ALA A 128 21.34 11.20 -13.55
CA ALA A 128 21.26 9.75 -13.70
C ALA A 128 22.16 9.04 -12.67
N LEU A 129 21.62 8.00 -12.03
CA LEU A 129 22.37 7.08 -11.20
C LEU A 129 22.27 5.67 -11.81
N ILE A 130 23.35 5.22 -12.43
CA ILE A 130 23.44 3.87 -13.00
C ILE A 130 24.11 2.96 -11.97
N ARG A 131 23.37 2.00 -11.43
CA ARG A 131 23.87 1.10 -10.38
C ARG A 131 24.69 -0.03 -10.99
N ASP A 132 25.75 -0.43 -10.28
CA ASP A 132 26.57 -1.59 -10.67
C ASP A 132 25.74 -2.86 -10.77
N LYS A 133 26.06 -3.75 -11.73
CA LYS A 133 25.35 -5.03 -11.93
C LYS A 133 25.36 -5.94 -10.69
N GLU A 134 26.35 -5.79 -9.82
CA GLU A 134 26.48 -6.52 -8.53
C GLU A 134 25.81 -5.79 -7.35
N ALA A 135 25.23 -4.61 -7.55
CA ALA A 135 24.55 -3.86 -6.50
C ALA A 135 23.36 -4.64 -5.93
N PHE A 136 23.04 -4.37 -4.67
CA PHE A 136 21.98 -5.08 -3.96
C PHE A 136 20.62 -4.85 -4.68
N PRO A 137 19.85 -5.93 -4.96
CA PRO A 137 18.62 -5.82 -5.75
C PRO A 137 17.46 -5.22 -4.97
N GLY A 138 16.50 -4.63 -5.70
CA GLY A 138 15.20 -4.24 -5.15
C GLY A 138 15.08 -2.76 -4.82
N LYS A 139 13.84 -2.25 -4.84
CA LYS A 139 13.53 -0.82 -4.78
C LYS A 139 14.13 -0.12 -3.56
N SER A 140 14.10 -0.75 -2.38
CA SER A 140 14.71 -0.21 -1.16
C SER A 140 16.19 0.15 -1.34
N ALA A 141 16.97 -0.74 -1.94
CA ALA A 141 18.40 -0.52 -2.13
C ALA A 141 18.67 0.58 -3.17
N VAL A 142 17.85 0.61 -4.22
CA VAL A 142 17.89 1.67 -5.24
C VAL A 142 17.63 3.05 -4.62
N LEU A 143 16.63 3.15 -3.74
CA LEU A 143 16.29 4.39 -3.04
C LEU A 143 17.36 4.78 -2.02
N ASN A 144 17.95 3.83 -1.29
CA ASN A 144 19.06 4.11 -0.37
C ASN A 144 20.29 4.65 -1.11
N ASP A 145 20.71 4.03 -2.20
CA ASP A 145 21.88 4.50 -2.99
C ASP A 145 21.62 5.91 -3.55
N ALA A 146 20.39 6.19 -4.00
CA ALA A 146 20.00 7.51 -4.47
C ALA A 146 19.93 8.55 -3.34
N PHE A 147 19.57 8.13 -2.13
CA PHE A 147 19.46 9.01 -0.96
C PHE A 147 20.81 9.58 -0.53
N GLU A 148 21.90 8.86 -0.72
CA GLU A 148 23.26 9.33 -0.43
C GLU A 148 23.67 10.55 -1.25
N ILE A 149 23.14 10.67 -2.48
CA ILE A 149 23.46 11.77 -3.40
C ILE A 149 22.35 12.83 -3.49
N ALA A 150 21.21 12.58 -2.86
CA ALA A 150 20.07 13.48 -2.81
C ALA A 150 20.37 14.72 -1.95
N LYS A 151 19.93 15.89 -2.39
CA LYS A 151 20.15 17.17 -1.66
C LYS A 151 18.90 17.73 -0.98
N GLY A 152 17.73 17.20 -1.31
CA GLY A 152 16.44 17.68 -0.82
C GLY A 152 16.24 17.47 0.66
N ASP A 153 15.64 18.46 1.33
CA ASP A 153 15.09 18.33 2.68
C ASP A 153 13.87 17.39 2.69
N VAL A 154 13.25 17.22 1.53
CA VAL A 154 12.13 16.30 1.29
C VAL A 154 12.48 15.40 0.12
N ILE A 155 12.25 14.10 0.29
CA ILE A 155 12.38 13.09 -0.76
C ILE A 155 11.00 12.77 -1.29
N CYS A 156 10.82 12.81 -2.60
CA CYS A 156 9.61 12.41 -3.29
C CYS A 156 9.89 11.15 -4.12
N VAL A 157 9.10 10.10 -3.97
CA VAL A 157 9.29 8.84 -4.73
C VAL A 157 8.15 8.67 -5.73
N PHE A 158 8.52 8.42 -6.98
CA PHE A 158 7.60 8.06 -8.05
C PHE A 158 8.03 6.75 -8.72
N ASP A 159 7.07 5.95 -9.15
CA ASP A 159 7.36 4.81 -10.03
C ASP A 159 7.69 5.28 -11.45
N ALA A 160 8.34 4.41 -12.24
CA ALA A 160 8.82 4.73 -13.59
C ALA A 160 7.70 5.03 -14.61
N ASP A 161 6.45 4.70 -14.31
CA ASP A 161 5.25 4.95 -15.12
C ASP A 161 4.33 6.04 -14.53
N ALA A 162 4.79 6.73 -13.48
CA ALA A 162 4.00 7.73 -12.78
C ALA A 162 3.66 8.95 -13.67
N ARG A 163 2.43 9.44 -13.52
CA ARG A 163 2.01 10.73 -14.08
C ARG A 163 1.32 11.58 -13.03
N VAL A 164 1.60 12.87 -13.04
CA VAL A 164 1.06 13.84 -12.09
C VAL A 164 0.64 15.13 -12.78
N GLU A 165 -0.24 15.88 -12.11
CA GLU A 165 -0.60 17.24 -12.52
C GLU A 165 0.54 18.23 -12.20
N PRO A 166 0.70 19.33 -12.97
CA PRO A 166 1.77 20.30 -12.74
C PRO A 166 1.78 20.88 -11.31
N ASP A 167 0.62 21.00 -10.66
CA ASP A 167 0.52 21.56 -9.31
C ASP A 167 0.71 20.54 -8.16
N PHE A 168 1.19 19.32 -8.47
CA PHE A 168 1.38 18.22 -7.53
C PHE A 168 2.12 18.64 -6.26
N LEU A 169 3.37 19.14 -6.39
CA LEU A 169 4.22 19.51 -5.25
C LEU A 169 3.61 20.66 -4.43
N LYS A 170 3.09 21.70 -5.11
CA LYS A 170 2.45 22.86 -4.45
C LYS A 170 1.27 22.47 -3.56
N LYS A 171 0.50 21.44 -3.95
CA LYS A 171 -0.65 20.97 -3.17
C LYS A 171 -0.30 19.98 -2.06
N ILE A 172 0.73 19.16 -2.24
CA ILE A 172 1.07 18.09 -1.28
C ILE A 172 2.02 18.56 -0.18
N ILE A 173 3.04 19.37 -0.50
CA ILE A 173 4.04 19.91 0.46
C ILE A 173 3.43 20.56 1.71
N PRO A 174 2.32 21.34 1.65
CA PRO A 174 1.74 21.97 2.84
C PRO A 174 1.36 20.96 3.95
N ASN A 175 1.11 19.71 3.59
CA ASN A 175 0.76 18.66 4.54
C ASN A 175 1.97 18.16 5.34
N LEU A 176 3.21 18.40 4.88
CA LEU A 176 4.46 18.11 5.59
C LEU A 176 4.88 19.20 6.58
N ALA A 177 4.30 20.40 6.49
CA ALA A 177 4.71 21.54 7.31
C ALA A 177 4.63 21.30 8.84
N PRO A 178 3.63 20.58 9.39
CA PRO A 178 3.63 20.26 10.82
C PRO A 178 4.88 19.46 11.21
N LYS A 179 5.47 19.81 12.36
CA LYS A 179 6.74 19.23 12.81
C LYS A 179 6.63 17.72 13.02
N GLU A 180 5.49 17.24 13.54
CA GLU A 180 5.27 15.83 13.81
C GLU A 180 5.07 14.98 12.54
N VAL A 181 4.81 15.60 11.39
CA VAL A 181 4.55 14.87 10.14
C VAL A 181 5.86 14.50 9.46
N GLY A 182 6.17 13.21 9.39
CA GLY A 182 7.36 12.69 8.72
C GLY A 182 7.13 12.43 7.23
N ALA A 183 5.89 12.09 6.82
CA ALA A 183 5.58 11.76 5.44
C ALA A 183 4.15 12.09 5.02
N VAL A 184 3.93 12.22 3.72
CA VAL A 184 2.61 12.43 3.09
C VAL A 184 2.47 11.55 1.85
N GLN A 185 1.37 10.82 1.75
CA GLN A 185 1.03 9.98 0.60
C GLN A 185 0.00 10.67 -0.30
N ALA A 186 0.23 10.73 -1.61
CA ALA A 186 -0.77 11.12 -2.61
C ALA A 186 -1.77 9.98 -2.89
N ARG A 187 -2.93 10.32 -3.45
CA ARG A 187 -3.88 9.29 -3.88
C ARG A 187 -3.42 8.61 -5.17
N LYS A 188 -3.35 7.28 -5.18
CA LYS A 188 -3.10 6.50 -6.41
C LYS A 188 -4.37 6.36 -7.25
N VAL A 189 -4.23 6.45 -8.57
CA VAL A 189 -5.33 6.33 -9.54
C VAL A 189 -4.88 5.49 -10.74
N ILE A 190 -5.70 4.53 -11.17
CA ILE A 190 -5.40 3.73 -12.35
C ILE A 190 -5.81 4.52 -13.60
N SER A 191 -4.83 4.85 -14.44
CA SER A 191 -5.03 5.65 -15.65
C SER A 191 -5.83 4.91 -16.74
N ASN A 192 -5.61 3.60 -16.87
CA ASN A 192 -6.22 2.74 -17.89
C ASN A 192 -7.44 1.95 -17.37
N ARG A 193 -8.21 2.54 -16.43
CA ARG A 193 -9.37 1.91 -15.77
C ARG A 193 -10.39 1.30 -16.75
N GLU A 194 -10.61 1.95 -17.88
CA GLU A 194 -11.63 1.54 -18.86
C GLU A 194 -11.12 0.46 -19.84
N HIS A 195 -9.87 0.01 -19.69
CA HIS A 195 -9.27 -0.97 -20.60
C HIS A 195 -9.95 -2.34 -20.50
N ASN A 196 -10.16 -2.87 -19.29
CA ASN A 196 -10.83 -4.15 -19.10
C ASN A 196 -11.43 -4.32 -17.68
N PHE A 197 -12.01 -5.50 -17.40
CA PHE A 197 -12.56 -5.83 -16.08
C PHE A 197 -11.52 -5.75 -14.94
N LEU A 198 -10.29 -6.20 -15.19
CA LEU A 198 -9.23 -6.28 -14.17
C LEU A 198 -8.73 -4.88 -13.79
N THR A 199 -8.46 -4.03 -14.76
CA THR A 199 -8.04 -2.62 -14.55
C THR A 199 -9.13 -1.82 -13.84
N ARG A 200 -10.41 -2.05 -14.18
CA ARG A 200 -11.54 -1.45 -13.46
C ARG A 200 -11.63 -1.90 -12.00
N CYS A 201 -11.43 -3.19 -11.73
CA CYS A 201 -11.43 -3.70 -10.35
C CYS A 201 -10.24 -3.19 -9.54
N GLN A 202 -9.06 -3.06 -10.15
CA GLN A 202 -7.89 -2.45 -9.51
C GLN A 202 -8.16 -0.98 -9.13
N ASP A 203 -8.78 -0.19 -10.01
CA ASP A 203 -9.13 1.20 -9.64
C ASP A 203 -10.17 1.24 -8.52
N ASN A 204 -11.18 0.34 -8.54
CA ASN A 204 -12.14 0.23 -7.45
C ASN A 204 -11.47 -0.13 -6.12
N GLU A 205 -10.47 -1.01 -6.14
CA GLU A 205 -9.65 -1.36 -4.99
C GLU A 205 -8.87 -0.15 -4.47
N TYR A 206 -8.25 0.65 -5.35
CA TYR A 206 -7.55 1.88 -4.96
C TYR A 206 -8.48 2.95 -4.39
N VAL A 207 -9.68 3.08 -4.94
CA VAL A 207 -10.68 4.03 -4.44
C VAL A 207 -11.19 3.61 -3.05
N LEU A 208 -11.31 2.31 -2.81
CA LEU A 208 -11.62 1.74 -1.49
C LEU A 208 -10.46 1.94 -0.50
N ASP A 209 -9.21 1.67 -0.90
CA ASP A 209 -8.02 1.91 -0.07
C ASP A 209 -7.93 3.40 0.31
N ALA A 210 -8.09 4.31 -0.65
CA ALA A 210 -8.10 5.74 -0.40
C ALA A 210 -9.20 6.13 0.61
N TYR A 211 -10.40 5.52 0.54
CA TYR A 211 -11.44 5.73 1.53
C TYR A 211 -10.98 5.37 2.95
N PHE A 212 -10.31 4.23 3.12
CA PHE A 212 -9.75 3.85 4.43
C PHE A 212 -8.64 4.80 4.86
N GLN A 213 -7.71 5.15 3.97
CA GLN A 213 -6.61 6.08 4.28
C GLN A 213 -7.11 7.47 4.67
N PHE A 214 -8.19 7.99 4.06
CA PHE A 214 -8.82 9.23 4.51
C PHE A 214 -9.39 9.14 5.92
N GLY A 215 -10.01 7.99 6.25
CA GLY A 215 -10.52 7.74 7.59
C GLY A 215 -9.41 7.71 8.62
N ARG A 216 -8.31 7.02 8.31
CA ARG A 216 -7.10 6.95 9.14
C ARG A 216 -6.46 8.32 9.33
N ASP A 217 -6.28 9.08 8.27
CA ASP A 217 -5.73 10.44 8.32
C ASP A 217 -6.58 11.34 9.22
N ALA A 218 -7.91 11.24 9.10
CA ALA A 218 -8.84 12.07 9.86
C ALA A 218 -8.80 11.80 11.37
N ILE A 219 -8.50 10.57 11.79
CA ILE A 219 -8.34 10.20 13.20
C ILE A 219 -6.88 10.32 13.71
N LYS A 220 -5.93 10.71 12.85
CA LYS A 220 -4.48 10.59 13.10
C LYS A 220 -4.10 9.15 13.47
N GLY A 221 -4.59 8.20 12.69
CA GLY A 221 -4.30 6.77 12.79
C GLY A 221 -3.09 6.36 11.96
N ALA A 222 -3.00 5.08 11.66
CA ALA A 222 -1.88 4.45 10.97
C ALA A 222 -2.01 4.62 9.45
N VAL A 223 -1.89 5.86 8.97
CA VAL A 223 -1.78 6.12 7.52
C VAL A 223 -0.52 5.45 6.99
N GLU A 224 -0.62 4.85 5.82
CA GLU A 224 0.49 4.12 5.20
C GLU A 224 0.83 4.72 3.83
N LEU A 225 2.11 4.66 3.50
CA LEU A 225 2.64 4.93 2.19
C LEU A 225 2.26 3.83 1.19
N ARG A 226 2.35 4.14 -0.10
CA ARG A 226 1.94 3.28 -1.22
C ARG A 226 2.98 3.24 -2.36
N GLY A 227 4.21 3.68 -2.09
CA GLY A 227 5.38 3.51 -2.95
C GLY A 227 5.43 4.41 -4.18
N ASN A 228 4.36 5.15 -4.46
CA ASN A 228 4.25 6.04 -5.60
C ASN A 228 3.54 7.32 -5.18
N GLY A 229 4.12 8.48 -5.48
CA GLY A 229 3.59 9.78 -5.05
C GLY A 229 3.66 10.01 -3.54
N GLU A 230 4.69 9.48 -2.89
CA GLU A 230 4.98 9.73 -1.47
C GLU A 230 6.03 10.83 -1.33
N LEU A 231 5.85 11.72 -0.34
CA LEU A 231 6.87 12.67 0.09
C LEU A 231 7.24 12.38 1.53
N ILE A 232 8.53 12.32 1.81
CA ILE A 232 9.05 11.97 3.13
C ILE A 232 10.12 13.00 3.49
N LYS A 233 10.09 13.52 4.71
CA LYS A 233 11.16 14.40 5.19
C LYS A 233 12.47 13.62 5.28
N ARG A 234 13.56 14.24 4.88
CA ARG A 234 14.92 13.70 5.04
C ARG A 234 15.17 13.27 6.49
N GLU A 235 14.87 14.14 7.45
CA GLU A 235 15.04 13.86 8.88
C GLU A 235 14.30 12.59 9.34
N ALA A 236 13.13 12.31 8.75
CA ALA A 236 12.33 11.15 9.09
C ALA A 236 12.92 9.86 8.48
N ILE A 237 13.51 9.92 7.28
CA ILE A 237 14.26 8.81 6.66
C ILE A 237 15.51 8.50 7.46
N GLU A 238 16.24 9.53 7.87
CA GLU A 238 17.48 9.40 8.67
C GLU A 238 17.19 8.80 10.05
N ASP A 239 16.12 9.21 10.71
CA ASP A 239 15.73 8.67 12.03
C ASP A 239 15.36 7.18 12.02
N VAL A 240 15.02 6.63 10.85
CA VAL A 240 14.70 5.20 10.68
C VAL A 240 15.76 4.43 9.89
N ASP A 241 16.93 5.03 9.67
CA ASP A 241 18.08 4.44 8.96
C ASP A 241 17.77 4.03 7.51
N GLY A 242 17.02 4.85 6.77
CA GLY A 242 16.75 4.63 5.34
C GLY A 242 15.64 3.61 5.06
N TRP A 243 15.65 3.01 3.86
CA TRP A 243 14.76 1.91 3.50
C TRP A 243 15.34 0.55 3.91
N ASN A 244 14.49 -0.39 4.34
CA ASN A 244 14.94 -1.73 4.69
C ASN A 244 15.20 -2.58 3.44
N ASN A 245 16.45 -2.83 3.08
CA ASN A 245 16.82 -3.63 1.90
C ASN A 245 16.27 -5.07 1.89
N TYR A 246 15.83 -5.59 3.03
CA TYR A 246 15.38 -6.97 3.17
C TYR A 246 13.84 -7.13 3.19
N THR A 247 13.08 -6.08 2.88
CA THR A 247 11.61 -6.13 2.72
C THR A 247 11.21 -6.20 1.25
N ILE A 248 10.01 -6.69 0.93
CA ILE A 248 9.47 -6.69 -0.44
C ILE A 248 8.46 -5.54 -0.65
N VAL A 249 8.03 -4.90 0.45
CA VAL A 249 7.10 -3.75 0.49
C VAL A 249 7.79 -2.62 1.25
N ASP A 250 8.60 -1.85 0.52
CA ASP A 250 9.49 -0.83 1.06
C ASP A 250 8.73 0.34 1.70
N ASP A 251 7.63 0.73 1.06
CA ASP A 251 6.67 1.74 1.50
C ASP A 251 5.97 1.39 2.83
N LEU A 252 5.42 0.18 2.93
CA LEU A 252 4.71 -0.30 4.12
C LEU A 252 5.67 -0.52 5.28
N ASP A 253 6.86 -1.06 5.00
CA ASP A 253 7.92 -1.24 6.01
C ASP A 253 8.38 0.13 6.56
N LEU A 254 8.64 1.09 5.67
CA LEU A 254 8.98 2.46 6.08
C LEU A 254 7.87 3.09 6.90
N SER A 255 6.61 2.92 6.49
CA SER A 255 5.45 3.42 7.23
C SER A 255 5.41 2.91 8.67
N THR A 256 5.62 1.60 8.88
CA THR A 256 5.67 1.04 10.23
C THR A 256 6.81 1.62 11.05
N ARG A 257 8.02 1.72 10.48
CA ARG A 257 9.18 2.25 11.21
C ARG A 257 9.01 3.72 11.59
N LEU A 258 8.43 4.53 10.71
CA LEU A 258 8.09 5.93 11.00
C LEU A 258 7.08 6.03 12.16
N HIS A 259 6.00 5.25 12.12
CA HIS A 259 5.02 5.20 13.22
C HIS A 259 5.63 4.73 14.54
N LEU A 260 6.52 3.73 14.50
CA LEU A 260 7.22 3.23 15.68
C LEU A 260 8.15 4.28 16.32
N LYS A 261 8.66 5.23 15.52
CA LYS A 261 9.42 6.41 15.96
C LYS A 261 8.54 7.62 16.32
N GLY A 262 7.22 7.49 16.23
CA GLY A 262 6.27 8.54 16.61
C GLY A 262 6.02 9.61 15.52
N TRP A 263 6.47 9.39 14.29
CA TRP A 263 6.15 10.27 13.16
C TRP A 263 4.70 10.06 12.70
N ASP A 264 3.98 11.17 12.47
CA ASP A 264 2.69 11.15 11.79
C ASP A 264 2.92 10.99 10.27
N ILE A 265 2.12 10.13 9.64
CA ILE A 265 2.01 10.06 8.18
C ILE A 265 0.65 10.63 7.79
N ARG A 266 0.59 11.49 6.77
CA ARG A 266 -0.65 12.11 6.31
C ARG A 266 -1.03 11.62 4.91
N PHE A 267 -2.31 11.71 4.58
CA PHE A 267 -2.80 11.32 3.26
C PHE A 267 -3.42 12.51 2.53
N CYS A 268 -2.85 12.87 1.37
CA CYS A 268 -3.31 13.99 0.58
C CYS A 268 -4.43 13.57 -0.38
N ARG A 269 -5.63 14.13 -0.17
CA ARG A 269 -6.83 13.73 -0.90
C ARG A 269 -6.96 14.28 -2.31
N ASP A 270 -6.59 15.55 -2.48
CA ASP A 270 -6.89 16.30 -3.69
C ASP A 270 -5.73 16.28 -4.69
N VAL A 271 -4.70 15.47 -4.40
CA VAL A 271 -3.52 15.24 -5.23
C VAL A 271 -3.50 13.78 -5.64
N CYS A 272 -3.34 13.54 -6.94
CA CYS A 272 -3.30 12.20 -7.50
C CYS A 272 -1.94 11.91 -8.12
N VAL A 273 -1.52 10.66 -8.03
CA VAL A 273 -0.53 10.05 -8.91
C VAL A 273 -1.23 8.98 -9.74
N TYR A 274 -1.04 9.06 -11.05
CA TYR A 274 -1.62 8.13 -12.00
C TYR A 274 -0.57 7.09 -12.39
N GLU A 275 -1.00 5.83 -12.49
CA GLU A 275 -0.15 4.71 -12.92
C GLU A 275 -0.92 3.77 -13.85
N GLU A 276 -0.23 2.87 -14.53
CA GLU A 276 -0.85 1.88 -15.40
C GLU A 276 -1.29 0.64 -14.60
N GLY A 277 -2.57 0.30 -14.69
CA GLY A 277 -3.11 -0.92 -14.10
C GLY A 277 -2.71 -2.16 -14.89
N VAL A 278 -2.55 -3.29 -14.19
CA VAL A 278 -2.12 -4.55 -14.81
C VAL A 278 -3.25 -5.12 -15.67
N LYS A 279 -2.99 -5.32 -16.96
CA LYS A 279 -4.00 -5.77 -17.94
C LYS A 279 -4.30 -7.26 -17.84
N ASP A 280 -3.29 -8.05 -17.48
CA ASP A 280 -3.33 -9.51 -17.51
C ASP A 280 -3.47 -10.16 -16.13
N PHE A 281 -4.17 -11.28 -16.08
CA PHE A 281 -4.48 -11.98 -14.83
C PHE A 281 -3.24 -12.54 -14.10
N PHE A 282 -2.34 -13.24 -14.81
CA PHE A 282 -1.18 -13.86 -14.17
C PHE A 282 -0.16 -12.84 -13.63
N PRO A 283 0.22 -11.77 -14.36
CA PRO A 283 1.02 -10.70 -13.81
C PRO A 283 0.36 -10.03 -12.59
N LEU A 284 -0.96 -9.82 -12.62
CA LEU A 284 -1.70 -9.25 -11.48
C LEU A 284 -1.60 -10.16 -10.24
N ILE A 285 -1.79 -11.48 -10.40
CA ILE A 285 -1.61 -12.45 -9.31
C ILE A 285 -0.20 -12.36 -8.72
N ARG A 286 0.85 -12.26 -9.55
CA ARG A 286 2.24 -12.15 -9.07
C ARG A 286 2.42 -10.88 -8.24
N GLN A 287 1.89 -9.75 -8.70
CA GLN A 287 1.95 -8.48 -7.98
C GLN A 287 1.23 -8.57 -6.63
N ARG A 288 -0.02 -9.05 -6.61
CA ARG A 288 -0.81 -9.17 -5.36
C ARG A 288 -0.20 -10.17 -4.38
N ARG A 289 0.38 -11.26 -4.87
CA ARG A 289 1.14 -12.21 -4.04
C ARG A 289 2.32 -11.54 -3.35
N ARG A 290 3.04 -10.67 -4.07
CA ARG A 290 4.16 -9.89 -3.52
C ARG A 290 3.69 -8.95 -2.40
N TRP A 291 2.59 -8.24 -2.63
CA TRP A 291 2.01 -7.32 -1.65
C TRP A 291 1.53 -8.03 -0.38
N VAL A 292 0.81 -9.15 -0.52
CA VAL A 292 0.35 -9.94 0.63
C VAL A 292 1.53 -10.50 1.42
N GLU A 293 2.52 -11.08 0.74
CA GLU A 293 3.70 -11.65 1.39
C GLU A 293 4.50 -10.58 2.14
N GLY A 294 4.77 -9.44 1.50
CA GLY A 294 5.44 -8.33 2.15
C GLY A 294 4.66 -7.80 3.35
N SER A 295 3.34 -7.60 3.21
CA SER A 295 2.49 -7.08 4.28
C SER A 295 2.47 -7.99 5.50
N ILE A 296 2.25 -9.29 5.32
CA ILE A 296 2.22 -10.26 6.43
C ILE A 296 3.60 -10.35 7.08
N ARG A 297 4.68 -10.44 6.29
CA ARG A 297 6.05 -10.51 6.83
C ARG A 297 6.41 -9.29 7.65
N ARG A 298 6.10 -8.08 7.15
CA ARG A 298 6.28 -6.83 7.89
C ARG A 298 5.59 -6.90 9.25
N TYR A 299 4.31 -7.30 9.28
CA TYR A 299 3.58 -7.38 10.54
C TYR A 299 4.17 -8.39 11.52
N LEU A 300 4.66 -9.53 11.02
CA LEU A 300 5.37 -10.50 11.84
C LEU A 300 6.72 -9.98 12.34
N ASP A 301 7.44 -9.21 11.52
CA ASP A 301 8.75 -8.67 11.86
C ASP A 301 8.67 -7.58 12.94
N TYR A 302 7.60 -6.79 12.98
CA TYR A 302 7.38 -5.70 13.94
C TYR A 302 6.29 -5.99 14.98
N PHE A 303 5.79 -7.23 15.08
CA PHE A 303 4.63 -7.57 15.90
C PHE A 303 4.77 -7.12 17.37
N ILE A 304 5.91 -7.40 17.98
CA ILE A 304 6.20 -7.04 19.38
C ILE A 304 6.39 -5.53 19.53
N ASP A 305 7.07 -4.89 18.57
CA ASP A 305 7.33 -3.45 18.63
C ASP A 305 6.02 -2.66 18.53
N VAL A 306 5.09 -3.07 17.66
CA VAL A 306 3.76 -2.44 17.52
C VAL A 306 2.88 -2.68 18.77
N LEU A 307 3.07 -3.79 19.49
CA LEU A 307 2.33 -4.06 20.73
C LEU A 307 2.81 -3.23 21.92
N PHE A 308 4.11 -2.92 21.97
CA PHE A 308 4.73 -2.37 23.18
C PHE A 308 5.49 -1.05 22.97
N SER A 309 5.42 -0.44 21.78
CA SER A 309 6.06 0.85 21.52
C SER A 309 5.51 1.94 22.44
N LYS A 310 6.42 2.74 22.99
CA LYS A 310 6.11 3.89 23.85
C LYS A 310 6.03 5.20 23.06
N ASP A 311 6.72 5.27 21.93
CA ASP A 311 6.82 6.46 21.09
C ASP A 311 5.65 6.55 20.10
N MET A 312 5.12 5.40 19.70
CA MET A 312 3.94 5.32 18.84
C MET A 312 2.67 5.75 19.58
N SER A 313 1.83 6.55 18.92
CA SER A 313 0.57 6.98 19.52
C SER A 313 -0.42 5.81 19.69
N ILE A 314 -1.25 5.88 20.73
CA ILE A 314 -2.29 4.87 20.97
C ILE A 314 -3.31 4.77 19.81
N ARG A 315 -3.54 5.88 19.09
CA ARG A 315 -4.48 5.92 17.96
C ARG A 315 -3.95 5.12 16.78
N VAL A 316 -2.66 5.31 16.48
CA VAL A 316 -1.94 4.52 15.46
C VAL A 316 -1.91 3.06 15.88
N SER A 317 -1.57 2.75 17.14
CA SER A 317 -1.52 1.39 17.66
C SER A 317 -2.85 0.64 17.47
N LEU A 318 -3.96 1.25 17.89
CA LEU A 318 -5.30 0.66 17.77
C LEU A 318 -5.73 0.43 16.31
N ASP A 319 -5.41 1.37 15.42
CA ASP A 319 -5.70 1.24 13.98
C ASP A 319 -4.82 0.16 13.32
N MET A 320 -3.54 0.05 13.69
CA MET A 320 -2.68 -1.05 13.26
C MET A 320 -3.22 -2.40 13.71
N TYR A 321 -3.72 -2.53 14.95
CA TYR A 321 -4.35 -3.78 15.40
C TYR A 321 -5.59 -4.14 14.58
N ALA A 322 -6.45 -3.14 14.30
CA ALA A 322 -7.64 -3.34 13.47
C ALA A 322 -7.28 -3.82 12.06
N TYR A 323 -6.20 -3.30 11.47
CA TYR A 323 -5.75 -3.71 10.15
C TYR A 323 -5.04 -5.07 10.15
N ILE A 324 -4.21 -5.37 11.15
CA ILE A 324 -3.59 -6.71 11.31
C ILE A 324 -4.67 -7.80 11.40
N ALA A 325 -5.80 -7.51 12.07
CA ALA A 325 -6.91 -8.44 12.19
C ALA A 325 -7.50 -8.88 10.84
N GLU A 326 -7.38 -8.07 9.78
CA GLU A 326 -7.80 -8.45 8.42
C GLU A 326 -7.05 -9.69 7.91
N PHE A 327 -5.74 -9.77 8.17
CA PHE A 327 -4.92 -10.93 7.78
C PHE A 327 -5.15 -12.16 8.67
N LEU A 328 -5.66 -11.97 9.90
CA LEU A 328 -6.02 -13.05 10.79
C LEU A 328 -7.34 -13.73 10.38
N LEU A 329 -8.23 -13.04 9.69
CA LEU A 329 -9.56 -13.56 9.35
C LEU A 329 -9.51 -14.80 8.42
N PRO A 330 -8.71 -14.84 7.33
CA PRO A 330 -8.58 -16.07 6.53
C PRO A 330 -7.95 -17.23 7.31
N VAL A 331 -6.99 -16.93 8.20
CA VAL A 331 -6.34 -17.93 9.06
C VAL A 331 -7.33 -18.50 10.07
N TRP A 332 -8.16 -17.64 10.67
CA TRP A 332 -9.28 -18.02 11.53
C TRP A 332 -10.23 -18.95 10.79
N LEU A 333 -10.65 -18.61 9.58
CA LEU A 333 -11.61 -19.41 8.81
C LEU A 333 -11.09 -20.83 8.57
N ILE A 334 -9.83 -20.98 8.14
CA ILE A 334 -9.22 -22.29 7.94
C ILE A 334 -9.12 -23.05 9.26
N SER A 335 -8.68 -22.36 10.33
CA SER A 335 -8.52 -22.95 11.65
C SER A 335 -9.84 -23.49 12.18
N GLU A 336 -10.93 -22.75 12.03
CA GLU A 336 -12.25 -23.21 12.44
C GLU A 336 -12.73 -24.39 11.58
N CYS A 337 -12.57 -24.35 10.24
CA CYS A 337 -12.90 -25.48 9.38
C CYS A 337 -12.14 -26.76 9.77
N ALA A 338 -10.86 -26.64 10.14
CA ALA A 338 -10.04 -27.76 10.60
C ALA A 338 -10.56 -28.32 11.93
N LEU A 339 -10.82 -27.46 12.92
CA LEU A 339 -11.36 -27.87 14.23
C LEU A 339 -12.75 -28.52 14.09
N GLN A 340 -13.61 -27.98 13.23
CA GLN A 340 -14.94 -28.55 12.96
C GLN A 340 -14.85 -29.91 12.29
N SER A 341 -13.87 -30.11 11.40
CA SER A 341 -13.64 -31.42 10.78
C SER A 341 -13.27 -32.47 11.84
N VAL A 342 -12.46 -32.10 12.83
CA VAL A 342 -12.13 -32.95 13.98
C VAL A 342 -13.36 -33.24 14.83
N TRP A 343 -14.12 -32.21 15.23
CA TRP A 343 -15.33 -32.39 16.05
C TRP A 343 -16.44 -33.19 15.36
N PHE A 344 -16.55 -33.04 14.04
CA PHE A 344 -17.47 -33.83 13.23
C PHE A 344 -17.11 -35.32 13.26
N ILE A 345 -15.82 -35.65 13.14
CA ILE A 345 -15.32 -37.03 13.27
C ILE A 345 -15.59 -37.57 14.68
N ASP A 346 -15.43 -36.74 15.71
CA ASP A 346 -15.71 -37.10 17.10
C ASP A 346 -17.21 -37.18 17.44
N GLY A 347 -18.11 -37.01 16.45
CA GLY A 347 -19.56 -37.15 16.64
C GLY A 347 -20.24 -35.96 17.30
N ASN A 348 -19.60 -34.79 17.35
CA ASN A 348 -20.17 -33.53 17.83
C ASN A 348 -20.60 -32.62 16.65
N PRO A 349 -21.86 -32.71 16.16
CA PRO A 349 -22.29 -31.91 15.02
C PRO A 349 -22.46 -30.42 15.36
N ASN A 350 -21.44 -29.68 14.94
CA ASN A 350 -21.41 -28.38 14.27
C ASN A 350 -21.83 -27.08 15.01
N HIS A 351 -20.92 -26.10 14.87
CA HIS A 351 -20.98 -24.76 15.42
C HIS A 351 -20.59 -23.67 14.40
N MET A 352 -20.38 -24.01 13.11
CA MET A 352 -19.85 -23.17 12.01
C MET A 352 -20.65 -21.90 11.65
N LEU A 353 -21.85 -21.70 12.21
CA LEU A 353 -22.68 -20.54 11.85
C LEU A 353 -21.95 -19.21 12.13
N SER A 354 -21.10 -19.15 13.16
CA SER A 354 -20.36 -17.94 13.53
C SER A 354 -19.42 -17.42 12.44
N SER A 355 -18.58 -18.27 11.82
CA SER A 355 -17.65 -17.78 10.80
C SER A 355 -18.30 -17.45 9.49
N PHE A 356 -19.33 -18.20 9.07
CA PHE A 356 -20.11 -17.82 7.89
C PHE A 356 -20.82 -16.47 8.09
N MET A 357 -21.34 -16.21 9.30
CA MET A 357 -21.88 -14.90 9.65
C MET A 357 -20.79 -13.82 9.61
N MET A 358 -19.60 -14.07 10.14
CA MET A 358 -18.47 -13.13 10.11
C MET A 358 -18.03 -12.77 8.69
N ILE A 359 -17.96 -13.76 7.78
CA ILE A 359 -17.69 -13.51 6.35
C ILE A 359 -18.77 -12.60 5.76
N GLY A 360 -20.05 -12.87 6.07
CA GLY A 360 -21.16 -12.02 5.64
C GLY A 360 -21.02 -10.58 6.15
N VAL A 361 -20.69 -10.40 7.42
CA VAL A 361 -20.48 -9.08 8.05
C VAL A 361 -19.33 -8.32 7.38
N VAL A 362 -18.18 -8.96 7.22
CA VAL A 362 -17.00 -8.35 6.59
C VAL A 362 -17.26 -8.05 5.12
N GLY A 363 -17.95 -8.95 4.41
CA GLY A 363 -18.37 -8.74 3.03
C GLY A 363 -19.31 -7.53 2.89
N VAL A 364 -20.30 -7.39 3.79
CA VAL A 364 -21.18 -6.21 3.83
C VAL A 364 -20.40 -4.94 4.13
N PHE A 365 -19.44 -4.98 5.07
CA PHE A 365 -18.59 -3.83 5.39
C PHE A 365 -17.81 -3.32 4.17
N PHE A 366 -17.10 -4.21 3.47
CA PHE A 366 -16.37 -3.84 2.25
C PHE A 366 -17.30 -3.41 1.13
N PHE A 367 -18.45 -4.07 0.96
CA PHE A 367 -19.44 -3.70 -0.06
C PHE A 367 -20.01 -2.30 0.18
N VAL A 368 -20.36 -1.96 1.42
CA VAL A 368 -20.82 -0.60 1.79
C VAL A 368 -19.70 0.42 1.60
N GLY A 369 -18.46 0.05 1.94
CA GLY A 369 -17.26 0.86 1.67
C GLY A 369 -17.10 1.19 0.19
N LEU A 370 -17.22 0.18 -0.69
CA LEU A 370 -17.19 0.34 -2.15
C LEU A 370 -18.33 1.22 -2.65
N LEU A 371 -19.57 0.99 -2.18
CA LEU A 371 -20.72 1.80 -2.57
C LEU A 371 -20.48 3.28 -2.26
N TYR A 372 -19.97 3.58 -1.06
CA TYR A 372 -19.68 4.94 -0.65
C TYR A 372 -18.51 5.56 -1.43
N SER A 373 -17.39 4.84 -1.53
CA SER A 373 -16.16 5.35 -2.14
C SER A 373 -16.35 5.60 -3.64
N LEU A 374 -16.97 4.68 -4.38
CA LEU A 374 -17.23 4.83 -5.82
C LEU A 374 -18.20 5.98 -6.13
N ARG A 375 -19.25 6.17 -5.33
CA ARG A 375 -20.17 7.32 -5.48
C ARG A 375 -19.46 8.64 -5.23
N LYS A 376 -18.56 8.66 -4.26
CA LYS A 376 -17.94 9.88 -3.76
C LYS A 376 -16.73 10.32 -4.58
N TYR A 377 -15.88 9.39 -5.00
CA TYR A 377 -14.62 9.68 -5.68
C TYR A 377 -14.72 9.51 -7.19
N ASN A 378 -15.47 8.51 -7.67
CA ASN A 378 -15.64 8.25 -9.11
C ASN A 378 -16.96 8.79 -9.66
N LYS A 379 -17.82 9.37 -8.81
CA LYS A 379 -19.08 10.04 -9.17
C LYS A 379 -20.03 9.16 -10.00
N LEU A 380 -20.00 7.85 -9.79
CA LEU A 380 -20.83 6.90 -10.53
C LEU A 380 -22.33 7.06 -10.20
N SER A 381 -23.19 6.67 -11.14
CA SER A 381 -24.63 6.53 -10.87
C SER A 381 -24.90 5.40 -9.86
N ILE A 382 -26.09 5.40 -9.24
CA ILE A 382 -26.45 4.40 -8.22
C ILE A 382 -26.35 2.98 -8.78
N TRP A 383 -26.91 2.73 -9.98
CA TRP A 383 -26.90 1.41 -10.59
C TRP A 383 -25.50 0.95 -11.01
N GLN A 384 -24.69 1.85 -11.56
CA GLN A 384 -23.29 1.55 -11.87
C GLN A 384 -22.50 1.22 -10.60
N THR A 385 -22.75 1.96 -9.52
CA THR A 385 -22.09 1.74 -8.23
C THR A 385 -22.43 0.37 -7.66
N ILE A 386 -23.71 0.00 -7.64
CA ILE A 386 -24.15 -1.32 -7.14
C ILE A 386 -23.52 -2.44 -7.96
N LYS A 387 -23.61 -2.35 -9.29
CA LYS A 387 -23.04 -3.35 -10.20
C LYS A 387 -21.53 -3.49 -9.99
N GLN A 388 -20.79 -2.39 -10.00
CA GLN A 388 -19.33 -2.41 -9.88
C GLN A 388 -18.87 -2.82 -8.48
N SER A 389 -19.62 -2.48 -7.42
CA SER A 389 -19.32 -2.94 -6.06
C SER A 389 -19.51 -4.44 -5.93
N ALA A 390 -20.52 -5.01 -6.59
CA ALA A 390 -20.74 -6.46 -6.60
C ALA A 390 -19.65 -7.19 -7.41
N GLU A 391 -19.34 -6.69 -8.61
CA GLU A 391 -18.25 -7.19 -9.46
C GLU A 391 -16.90 -7.17 -8.72
N THR A 392 -16.56 -6.03 -8.11
CA THR A 392 -15.32 -5.89 -7.35
C THR A 392 -15.34 -6.72 -6.07
N GLY A 393 -16.48 -6.88 -5.40
CA GLY A 393 -16.60 -7.79 -4.25
C GLY A 393 -16.25 -9.23 -4.62
N VAL A 394 -16.77 -9.74 -5.74
CA VAL A 394 -16.41 -11.07 -6.25
C VAL A 394 -14.92 -11.13 -6.62
N TYR A 395 -14.39 -10.12 -7.29
CA TYR A 395 -12.96 -10.02 -7.60
C TYR A 395 -12.10 -10.07 -6.33
N LEU A 396 -12.45 -9.32 -5.29
CA LEU A 396 -11.67 -9.26 -4.05
C LEU A 396 -11.65 -10.61 -3.35
N VAL A 397 -12.80 -11.27 -3.22
CA VAL A 397 -12.89 -12.58 -2.56
C VAL A 397 -12.15 -13.65 -3.34
N THR A 398 -12.31 -13.69 -4.66
CA THR A 398 -11.71 -14.71 -5.53
C THR A 398 -10.19 -14.53 -5.69
N LEU A 399 -9.69 -13.29 -5.61
CA LEU A 399 -8.27 -13.00 -5.75
C LEU A 399 -7.52 -13.05 -4.41
N TRP A 400 -7.97 -12.28 -3.42
CA TRP A 400 -7.21 -12.07 -2.18
C TRP A 400 -7.25 -13.27 -1.25
N THR A 401 -8.42 -13.91 -1.09
CA THR A 401 -8.57 -15.03 -0.14
C THR A 401 -7.61 -16.18 -0.46
N PRO A 402 -7.54 -16.71 -1.71
CA PRO A 402 -6.61 -17.78 -2.04
C PRO A 402 -5.14 -17.36 -1.90
N ILE A 403 -4.81 -16.11 -2.22
CA ILE A 403 -3.44 -15.60 -2.10
C ILE A 403 -3.01 -15.54 -0.63
N VAL A 404 -3.84 -15.00 0.26
CA VAL A 404 -3.54 -14.94 1.69
C VAL A 404 -3.31 -16.33 2.27
N ILE A 405 -4.19 -17.29 1.94
CA ILE A 405 -4.06 -18.68 2.37
C ILE A 405 -2.74 -19.28 1.89
N PHE A 406 -2.43 -19.11 0.60
CA PHE A 406 -1.20 -19.59 -0.01
C PHE A 406 0.04 -18.98 0.67
N ILE A 407 0.04 -17.67 0.95
CA ILE A 407 1.17 -16.99 1.57
C ILE A 407 1.37 -17.41 3.02
N VAL A 408 0.30 -17.55 3.81
CA VAL A 408 0.41 -18.05 5.19
C VAL A 408 1.03 -19.44 5.19
N PHE A 409 0.56 -20.34 4.31
CA PHE A 409 1.16 -21.66 4.13
C PHE A 409 2.65 -21.55 3.71
N LYS A 410 2.97 -20.71 2.72
CA LYS A 410 4.34 -20.48 2.26
C LYS A 410 5.25 -20.00 3.40
N ILE A 411 4.82 -19.06 4.24
CA ILE A 411 5.64 -18.55 5.35
C ILE A 411 5.98 -19.68 6.32
N ILE A 412 5.00 -20.51 6.69
CA ILE A 412 5.18 -21.62 7.63
C ILE A 412 6.15 -22.67 7.07
N PHE A 413 5.94 -23.13 5.84
CA PHE A 413 6.61 -24.32 5.31
C PHE A 413 7.81 -24.04 4.39
N VAL A 414 7.87 -22.87 3.74
CA VAL A 414 8.89 -22.55 2.72
C VAL A 414 9.85 -21.48 3.22
N LYS A 415 11.16 -21.67 2.98
CA LYS A 415 12.19 -20.72 3.44
C LYS A 415 11.92 -19.34 2.83
N ARG A 416 12.19 -18.27 3.60
CA ARG A 416 12.09 -16.89 3.11
C ARG A 416 12.97 -16.75 1.87
N SER A 417 12.38 -16.31 0.77
CA SER A 417 13.06 -15.98 -0.47
C SER A 417 12.75 -14.53 -0.82
N MET A 418 13.75 -13.78 -1.26
CA MET A 418 13.57 -12.40 -1.74
C MET A 418 13.33 -12.42 -3.25
N ASP A 419 12.18 -12.97 -3.65
CA ASP A 419 11.78 -12.96 -5.05
C ASP A 419 10.93 -11.71 -5.32
N TRP A 420 11.56 -10.73 -5.97
CA TRP A 420 10.97 -9.44 -6.29
C TRP A 420 10.04 -9.47 -7.52
N GLY A 421 9.82 -10.64 -8.13
CA GLY A 421 9.19 -10.87 -9.43
C GLY A 421 8.26 -9.75 -9.92
N LYS A 422 8.69 -9.03 -10.97
CA LYS A 422 8.16 -7.73 -11.43
C LYS A 422 6.90 -7.84 -12.30
N THR A 423 6.23 -6.70 -12.48
CA THR A 423 5.18 -6.49 -13.48
C THR A 423 5.77 -5.65 -14.60
N SER A 424 5.65 -6.07 -15.86
CA SER A 424 6.12 -5.29 -17.02
C SER A 424 5.09 -4.24 -17.41
N HIS A 425 5.52 -3.00 -17.65
CA HIS A 425 4.67 -1.89 -18.12
C HIS A 425 5.01 -1.55 -19.57
N GLY A 426 4.01 -1.08 -20.34
CA GLY A 426 4.16 -0.77 -21.77
C GLY A 426 4.09 -1.98 -22.71
N GLU A 427 3.57 -1.76 -23.92
CA GLU A 427 3.69 -2.70 -25.05
C GLU A 427 5.01 -2.40 -25.78
N ILE A 428 5.89 -3.38 -25.88
CA ILE A 428 6.99 -3.31 -26.84
C ILE A 428 6.35 -3.47 -28.23
N PRO A 429 6.47 -2.51 -29.17
CA PRO A 429 5.98 -2.69 -30.53
C PRO A 429 6.52 -4.00 -31.10
N GLU A 430 5.67 -4.82 -31.75
CA GLU A 430 6.02 -6.16 -32.24
C GLU A 430 7.29 -6.18 -33.12
N GLU A 431 7.63 -5.06 -33.75
CA GLU A 431 8.84 -4.87 -34.56
C GLU A 431 10.16 -5.00 -33.78
N VAL A 432 10.18 -4.83 -32.45
CA VAL A 432 11.41 -5.00 -31.63
C VAL A 432 11.53 -6.43 -31.08
N SER A 433 10.43 -7.19 -31.05
CA SER A 433 10.43 -8.59 -30.57
C SER A 433 11.14 -9.56 -31.51
N SER A 434 11.25 -9.21 -32.81
CA SER A 434 11.91 -10.01 -33.83
C SER A 434 13.44 -9.84 -33.81
N GLU A 435 13.96 -8.68 -33.40
CA GLU A 435 15.42 -8.45 -33.30
C GLU A 435 16.02 -9.15 -32.06
N LEU A 436 15.28 -9.23 -30.95
CA LEU A 436 15.73 -9.89 -29.71
C LEU A 436 15.80 -11.42 -29.76
N LYS A 437 15.32 -12.06 -30.84
CA LYS A 437 15.48 -13.52 -31.04
C LYS A 437 16.68 -13.89 -31.90
N THR A 438 17.45 -12.90 -32.36
CA THR A 438 18.59 -13.13 -33.26
C THR A 438 19.89 -12.42 -32.86
N SER A 439 20.02 -11.92 -31.63
CA SER A 439 21.29 -11.40 -31.10
C SER A 439 21.76 -12.12 -29.85
#